data_AF-A0A8H7YUM4-F1
#
_entry.id   AF-A0A8H7YUM4-F1
#
_cell.length_a   1.000
_cell.length_b   1.000
_cell.length_c   1.000
_cell.angle_alpha   90.00
_cell.angle_beta   90.00
_cell.angle_gamma   90.00
#
_symmetry.space_group_name_H-M   'P 1'
#
loop_
_entity.id
_entity.type
_entity.pdbx_description
1 polymer ?
#
loop_
_entity_poly.entity_id
_entity_poly.type
_entity_poly.pdbx_seq_one_letter_code
_entity_poly.pdbx_strand_id
1 'polypeptide(L)'
;MSPINSLWFKWKSLKLPWRKTFLAGKDLAGNTFWEFKDTLNSRRLRRIVKYNPKTHLADVQVSPQWHQWLRYARQDAPTIQEQQNELLRQERIKHLAKLADERWASKPSFLDRPQGQRPDPAIQSSHELHPPPAAQPDKSLGDEEPELKDQGKKTKSPWARNTGGPSEEWQPESWKPASKGR
;
A
#
# COMPACT_ATOMS: atom_id res chain seq x y z
N MET A 1 33.34 -5.66 9.60
CA MET A 1 33.63 -4.66 8.54
C MET A 1 34.94 -3.97 8.90
N SER A 2 36.04 -4.27 8.19
CA SER A 2 37.36 -3.72 8.49
C SER A 2 37.35 -2.17 8.49
N PRO A 3 37.91 -1.50 9.51
CA PRO A 3 37.80 -0.04 9.67
C PRO A 3 38.46 0.75 8.54
N ILE A 4 39.49 0.20 7.90
CA ILE A 4 40.25 0.82 6.79
C ILE A 4 39.35 1.05 5.56
N ASN A 5 38.45 0.11 5.26
CA ASN A 5 37.49 0.26 4.16
C ASN A 5 36.53 1.43 4.44
N SER A 6 36.16 1.64 5.71
CA SER A 6 35.20 2.69 6.07
C SER A 6 35.75 4.10 5.86
N LEU A 7 37.02 4.36 6.19
CA LEU A 7 37.64 5.68 5.99
C LEU A 7 37.79 5.99 4.50
N TRP A 8 38.22 5.01 3.70
CA TRP A 8 38.31 5.20 2.25
C TRP A 8 36.95 5.55 1.64
N PHE A 9 35.88 4.85 2.03
CA PHE A 9 34.53 5.18 1.56
C PHE A 9 34.07 6.56 2.03
N LYS A 10 34.30 6.93 3.31
CA LYS A 10 34.00 8.27 3.84
C LYS A 10 34.76 9.37 3.10
N TRP A 11 36.04 9.18 2.81
CA TRP A 11 36.82 10.12 2.00
C TRP A 11 36.33 10.17 0.55
N LYS A 12 35.92 9.02 0.00
CA LYS A 12 35.35 8.94 -1.34
C LYS A 12 33.97 9.58 -1.46
N SER A 13 33.19 9.71 -0.38
CA SER A 13 31.88 10.37 -0.39
C SER A 13 31.95 11.90 -0.24
N LEU A 14 33.09 12.47 0.15
CA LEU A 14 33.24 13.93 0.27
C LEU A 14 33.17 14.63 -1.09
N LYS A 15 32.33 15.68 -1.16
CA LYS A 15 32.11 16.52 -2.33
C LYS A 15 33.11 17.67 -2.40
N LEU A 16 34.32 17.34 -2.86
CA LEU A 16 35.42 18.30 -3.02
C LEU A 16 35.32 19.02 -4.38
N PRO A 17 35.57 20.34 -4.48
CA PRO A 17 35.29 21.13 -5.68
C PRO A 17 36.15 20.75 -6.91
N TRP A 18 37.35 20.22 -6.71
CA TRP A 18 38.23 19.74 -7.80
C TRP A 18 37.89 18.33 -8.29
N ARG A 19 36.98 17.63 -7.60
CA ARG A 19 36.66 16.24 -7.89
C ARG A 19 35.41 16.14 -8.74
N LYS A 20 35.43 15.27 -9.76
CA LYS A 20 34.31 15.09 -10.69
C LYS A 20 33.42 13.90 -10.37
N THR A 21 33.93 12.94 -9.58
CA THR A 21 33.28 11.66 -9.25
C THR A 21 33.20 11.47 -7.74
N PHE A 22 32.00 11.21 -7.23
CA PHE A 22 31.72 11.08 -5.80
C PHE A 22 31.05 9.75 -5.53
N LEU A 23 31.39 9.15 -4.39
CA LEU A 23 30.73 7.94 -3.93
C LEU A 23 29.43 8.35 -3.23
N ALA A 24 28.29 7.89 -3.76
CA ALA A 24 26.99 8.12 -3.15
C ALA A 24 26.71 7.10 -2.03
N GLY A 25 27.11 5.84 -2.22
CA GLY A 25 26.96 4.81 -1.20
C GLY A 25 27.33 3.41 -1.69
N LYS A 26 26.96 2.42 -0.89
CA LYS A 26 27.13 1.00 -1.19
C LYS A 26 25.87 0.23 -0.80
N ASP A 27 25.63 -0.89 -1.47
CA ASP A 27 24.58 -1.82 -1.04
C ASP A 27 25.11 -2.87 -0.06
N LEU A 28 24.21 -3.74 0.41
CA LEU A 28 24.54 -4.90 1.24
C LEU A 28 25.30 -5.99 0.46
N ALA A 29 25.16 -6.02 -0.88
CA ALA A 29 25.86 -6.98 -1.75
C ALA A 29 27.32 -6.58 -2.03
N GLY A 30 27.72 -5.34 -1.70
CA GLY A 30 29.06 -4.82 -1.91
C GLY A 30 29.25 -4.04 -3.21
N ASN A 31 28.18 -3.81 -3.98
CA ASN A 31 28.20 -2.89 -5.12
C ASN A 31 28.34 -1.46 -4.62
N THR A 32 29.06 -0.64 -5.39
CA THR A 32 29.29 0.77 -5.06
C THR A 32 28.62 1.68 -6.07
N PHE A 33 28.00 2.74 -5.57
CA PHE A 33 27.19 3.66 -6.35
C PHE A 33 27.88 5.01 -6.41
N TRP A 34 28.02 5.52 -7.62
CA TRP A 34 28.82 6.72 -7.90
C TRP A 34 27.99 7.73 -8.65
N GLU A 35 28.20 9.00 -8.34
CA GLU A 35 27.68 10.13 -9.08
C GLU A 35 28.83 10.95 -9.68
N PHE A 36 28.67 11.48 -10.89
CA PHE A 36 29.70 12.27 -11.54
C PHE A 36 29.16 13.32 -12.50
N LYS A 37 29.92 14.39 -12.71
CA LYS A 37 29.59 15.42 -13.72
C LYS A 37 29.99 14.91 -15.10
N ASP A 38 29.03 14.85 -16.02
CA ASP A 38 29.32 14.56 -17.44
C ASP A 38 29.92 15.80 -18.11
N THR A 39 30.88 15.60 -19.02
CA THR A 39 31.48 16.70 -19.80
C THR A 39 30.51 17.21 -20.86
N LEU A 40 29.70 16.33 -21.45
CA LEU A 40 28.76 16.66 -22.51
C LEU A 40 27.45 17.25 -21.98
N ASN A 41 27.01 16.84 -20.79
CA ASN A 41 25.78 17.30 -20.16
C ASN A 41 26.02 17.73 -18.71
N SER A 42 26.39 19.00 -18.53
CA SER A 42 26.70 19.57 -17.23
C SER A 42 25.49 19.87 -16.35
N ARG A 43 24.26 19.84 -16.91
CA ARG A 43 23.02 20.17 -16.18
C ARG A 43 22.60 19.09 -15.18
N ARG A 44 23.07 17.84 -15.35
CA ARG A 44 22.68 16.70 -14.52
C ARG A 44 23.88 15.85 -14.14
N LEU A 45 23.96 15.48 -12.86
CA LEU A 45 24.94 14.50 -12.40
C LEU A 45 24.56 13.11 -12.92
N ARG A 46 25.49 12.39 -13.56
CA ARG A 46 25.30 11.00 -13.98
C ARG A 46 25.50 10.05 -12.82
N ARG A 47 24.67 9.01 -12.72
CA ARG A 47 24.73 7.97 -11.68
C ARG A 47 25.15 6.65 -12.32
N ILE A 48 26.07 5.91 -11.69
CA ILE A 48 26.59 4.62 -12.19
C ILE A 48 26.83 3.64 -11.03
N VAL A 49 26.64 2.34 -11.31
CA VAL A 49 26.99 1.23 -10.43
C VAL A 49 28.36 0.67 -10.82
N LYS A 50 29.20 0.43 -9.83
CA LYS A 50 30.40 -0.40 -9.96
C LYS A 50 30.21 -1.67 -9.14
N TYR A 51 30.15 -2.78 -9.85
CA TYR A 51 30.07 -4.14 -9.32
C TYR A 51 31.39 -4.88 -9.58
N ASN A 52 31.48 -6.12 -9.12
CA ASN A 52 32.68 -6.94 -9.31
C ASN A 52 32.88 -7.24 -10.81
N PRO A 53 34.04 -6.92 -11.43
CA PRO A 53 34.24 -7.17 -12.86
C PRO A 53 34.14 -8.64 -13.27
N LYS A 54 34.23 -9.58 -12.32
CA LYS A 54 34.08 -11.02 -12.56
C LYS A 54 32.62 -11.48 -12.66
N THR A 55 31.66 -10.72 -12.14
CA THR A 55 30.23 -11.10 -12.21
C THR A 55 29.66 -10.70 -13.56
N HIS A 56 28.90 -11.61 -14.19
CA HIS A 56 28.22 -11.31 -15.45
C HIS A 56 27.15 -10.24 -15.24
N LEU A 57 26.94 -9.38 -16.25
CA LEU A 57 26.04 -8.22 -16.14
C LEU A 57 24.60 -8.61 -15.76
N ALA A 58 24.10 -9.74 -16.27
CA ALA A 58 22.75 -10.20 -15.98
C ALA A 58 22.56 -10.67 -14.52
N ASP A 59 23.65 -11.05 -13.85
CA ASP A 59 23.60 -11.61 -12.50
C ASP A 59 23.74 -10.53 -11.43
N VAL A 60 24.03 -9.28 -11.82
CA VAL A 60 24.21 -8.16 -10.89
C VAL A 60 22.86 -7.79 -10.27
N GLN A 61 22.62 -8.29 -9.06
CA GLN A 61 21.43 -7.95 -8.29
C GLN A 61 21.58 -6.56 -7.65
N VAL A 62 20.69 -5.64 -8.02
CA VAL A 62 20.62 -4.29 -7.44
C VAL A 62 19.25 -4.11 -6.78
N SER A 63 19.21 -3.53 -5.58
CA SER A 63 17.93 -3.36 -4.88
C SER A 63 17.00 -2.38 -5.63
N PRO A 64 15.67 -2.48 -5.50
CA PRO A 64 14.74 -1.55 -6.14
C PRO A 64 14.97 -0.08 -5.73
N GLN A 65 15.36 0.16 -4.47
CA GLN A 65 15.68 1.50 -3.98
C GLN A 65 16.89 2.10 -4.71
N TRP A 66 17.93 1.29 -4.95
CA TRP A 66 19.08 1.72 -5.74
C TRP A 66 18.72 1.92 -7.21
N HIS A 67 17.84 1.09 -7.78
CA HIS A 67 17.31 1.31 -9.12
C HIS A 67 16.56 2.65 -9.26
N GLN A 68 15.72 3.01 -8.29
CA GLN A 68 15.04 4.30 -8.27
C GLN A 68 16.03 5.46 -8.25
N TRP A 69 17.09 5.34 -7.45
CA TRP A 69 18.16 6.32 -7.41
C TRP A 69 18.92 6.38 -8.76
N LEU A 70 19.32 5.26 -9.35
CA LEU A 70 19.97 5.26 -10.67
C LEU A 70 19.09 5.85 -11.78
N ARG A 71 17.78 5.66 -11.70
CA ARG A 71 16.78 6.20 -12.62
C ARG A 71 16.30 7.59 -12.26
N TYR A 72 16.87 8.22 -11.23
CA TYR A 72 16.53 9.58 -10.79
C TYR A 72 15.07 9.76 -10.36
N ALA A 73 14.38 8.67 -10.03
CA ALA A 73 13.08 8.74 -9.38
C ALA A 73 13.21 9.22 -7.92
N ARG A 74 14.38 9.00 -7.31
CA ARG A 74 14.72 9.47 -5.97
C ARG A 74 15.89 10.45 -6.02
N GLN A 75 15.83 11.52 -5.22
CA GLN A 75 16.92 12.50 -5.12
C GLN A 75 18.11 11.95 -4.34
N ASP A 76 17.86 11.54 -3.09
CA ASP A 76 18.90 11.05 -2.18
C ASP A 76 19.21 9.56 -2.37
N ALA A 77 20.46 9.18 -2.10
CA ALA A 77 20.88 7.78 -2.16
C ALA A 77 20.33 6.99 -0.95
N PRO A 78 19.90 5.74 -1.13
CA PRO A 78 19.38 4.93 -0.03
C PRO A 78 20.45 4.62 1.01
N THR A 79 20.12 4.84 2.28
CA THR A 79 21.03 4.61 3.40
C THR A 79 21.18 3.13 3.72
N ILE A 80 22.26 2.74 4.41
CA ILE A 80 22.47 1.35 4.84
C ILE A 80 21.35 0.88 5.78
N GLN A 81 20.88 1.77 6.66
CA GLN A 81 19.79 1.47 7.59
C GLN A 81 18.47 1.20 6.86
N GLU A 82 18.14 2.00 5.83
CA GLU A 82 16.97 1.74 4.98
C GLU A 82 17.04 0.38 4.29
N GLN A 83 18.22 -0.01 3.81
CA GLN A 83 18.41 -1.31 3.16
C GLN A 83 18.21 -2.47 4.15
N GLN A 84 18.70 -2.33 5.38
CA GLN A 84 18.50 -3.32 6.44
C GLN A 84 17.01 -3.40 6.84
N ASN A 85 16.36 -2.26 7.00
CA ASN A 85 14.93 -2.19 7.31
C ASN A 85 14.07 -2.82 6.21
N GLU A 86 14.48 -2.70 4.94
CA GLU A 86 13.78 -3.33 3.82
C GLU A 86 13.83 -4.86 3.90
N LEU A 87 14.96 -5.45 4.30
CA LEU A 87 15.06 -6.90 4.53
C LEU A 87 14.14 -7.35 5.67
N LEU A 88 14.18 -6.63 6.80
CA LEU A 88 13.30 -6.90 7.94
C LEU A 88 11.81 -6.78 7.56
N ARG A 89 11.47 -5.79 6.72
CA ARG A 89 10.11 -5.61 6.21
C ARG A 89 9.69 -6.81 5.36
N GLN A 90 10.55 -7.29 4.47
CA GLN A 90 10.26 -8.46 3.63
C GLN A 90 10.03 -9.72 4.47
N GLU A 91 10.87 -9.97 5.48
CA GLU A 91 10.70 -11.08 6.41
C GLU A 91 9.37 -10.99 7.16
N ARG A 92 9.05 -9.80 7.69
CA ARG A 92 7.79 -9.56 8.40
C ARG A 92 6.57 -9.78 7.51
N ILE A 93 6.62 -9.34 6.25
CA ILE A 93 5.51 -9.55 5.29
C ILE A 93 5.32 -11.03 4.99
N LYS A 94 6.40 -11.79 4.78
CA LYS A 94 6.31 -13.24 4.55
C LYS A 94 5.66 -13.95 5.74
N HIS A 95 6.04 -13.57 6.96
CA HIS A 95 5.45 -14.12 8.17
C HIS A 95 3.95 -13.78 8.29
N LEU A 96 3.58 -12.51 8.04
CA LEU A 96 2.18 -12.09 8.08
C LEU A 96 1.33 -12.75 6.99
N ALA A 97 1.88 -12.93 5.79
CA ALA A 97 1.22 -13.63 4.70
C ALA A 97 0.89 -15.07 5.09
N LYS A 98 1.86 -15.80 5.66
CA LYS A 98 1.63 -17.17 6.18
C LYS A 98 0.48 -17.22 7.18
N LEU A 99 0.47 -16.32 8.17
CA LEU A 99 -0.61 -16.27 9.15
C LEU A 99 -1.97 -15.87 8.53
N ALA A 100 -1.97 -15.13 7.43
CA ALA A 100 -3.19 -14.81 6.70
C ALA A 100 -3.71 -16.03 5.93
N ASP A 101 -2.81 -16.79 5.30
CA ASP A 101 -3.14 -18.04 4.59
C ASP A 101 -3.70 -19.09 5.55
N GLU A 102 -3.12 -19.24 6.74
CA GLU A 102 -3.64 -20.13 7.79
C GLU A 102 -5.06 -19.71 8.24
N ARG A 103 -5.28 -18.40 8.43
CA ARG A 103 -6.60 -17.85 8.74
C ARG A 103 -7.59 -17.97 7.59
N TRP A 104 -7.12 -18.00 6.35
CA TRP A 104 -7.96 -18.18 5.18
C TRP A 104 -8.36 -19.65 5.02
N ALA A 105 -7.40 -20.57 5.18
CA ALA A 105 -7.61 -22.01 5.11
C ALA A 105 -8.52 -22.53 6.24
N SER A 106 -8.49 -21.91 7.43
CA SER A 106 -9.34 -22.30 8.56
C SER A 106 -10.79 -21.83 8.43
N LYS A 107 -11.09 -20.88 7.53
CA LYS A 107 -12.48 -20.49 7.26
C LYS A 107 -13.14 -21.59 6.42
N PRO A 108 -14.27 -22.16 6.86
CA PRO A 108 -14.97 -23.17 6.08
C PRO A 108 -15.38 -22.56 4.75
N SER A 109 -14.91 -23.16 3.66
CA SER A 109 -15.25 -22.73 2.30
C SER A 109 -16.76 -22.85 2.11
N PHE A 110 -17.42 -21.75 1.77
CA PHE A 110 -18.86 -21.74 1.49
C PHE A 110 -19.24 -22.69 0.34
N LEU A 111 -18.28 -23.01 -0.53
CA LEU A 111 -18.46 -23.93 -1.65
C LEU A 111 -18.42 -25.41 -1.24
N ASP A 112 -17.86 -25.74 -0.08
CA ASP A 112 -17.80 -27.11 0.45
C ASP A 112 -19.01 -27.43 1.33
N ARG A 113 -20.14 -26.74 1.08
CA ARG A 113 -21.41 -27.04 1.74
C ARG A 113 -21.87 -28.43 1.24
N PRO A 114 -22.05 -29.41 2.13
CA PRO A 114 -22.55 -30.71 1.70
C PRO A 114 -23.90 -30.51 0.98
N GLN A 115 -24.07 -31.17 -0.17
CA GLN A 115 -25.20 -31.03 -1.10
C GLN A 115 -26.61 -31.22 -0.47
N GLY A 116 -26.73 -31.53 0.81
CA GLY A 116 -27.99 -31.81 1.50
C GLY A 116 -28.76 -30.60 2.05
N GLN A 117 -28.24 -29.37 1.97
CA GLN A 117 -28.95 -28.17 2.43
C GLN A 117 -28.83 -27.02 1.42
N ARG A 118 -29.48 -27.18 0.27
CA ARG A 118 -29.91 -26.02 -0.54
C ARG A 118 -31.29 -25.61 -0.01
N PRO A 119 -31.45 -24.46 0.68
CA PRO A 119 -32.77 -23.86 0.74
C PRO A 119 -33.15 -23.48 -0.70
N ASP A 120 -34.32 -23.90 -1.13
CA ASP A 120 -34.82 -23.64 -2.48
C ASP A 120 -34.76 -22.13 -2.80
N PRO A 121 -34.38 -21.73 -4.03
CA PRO A 121 -34.35 -20.33 -4.39
C PRO A 121 -35.78 -19.79 -4.37
N ALA A 122 -36.08 -18.91 -3.40
CA ALA A 122 -37.30 -18.12 -3.36
C ALA A 122 -37.26 -17.05 -4.47
N ILE A 123 -37.40 -17.50 -5.72
CA ILE A 123 -37.85 -16.64 -6.81
C ILE A 123 -39.38 -16.65 -6.73
N GLN A 124 -39.95 -15.75 -5.93
CA GLN A 124 -41.32 -15.31 -6.11
C GLN A 124 -41.29 -13.81 -6.36
N SER A 125 -41.35 -13.47 -7.65
CA SER A 125 -41.68 -12.14 -8.12
C SER A 125 -43.19 -12.04 -8.21
N SER A 126 -43.85 -11.69 -7.11
CA SER A 126 -45.21 -11.16 -7.13
C SER A 126 -45.14 -9.65 -6.94
N HIS A 127 -45.20 -8.97 -8.07
CA HIS A 127 -45.57 -7.58 -8.17
C HIS A 127 -47.00 -7.42 -7.65
N GLU A 128 -47.19 -6.82 -6.48
CA GLU A 128 -48.50 -6.35 -6.04
C GLU A 128 -48.37 -5.04 -5.25
N LEU A 129 -48.84 -3.97 -5.87
CA LEU A 129 -49.00 -2.64 -5.29
C LEU A 129 -50.17 -2.70 -4.30
N HIS A 130 -49.91 -2.48 -3.01
CA HIS A 130 -50.95 -2.15 -2.04
C HIS A 130 -50.62 -0.81 -1.35
N PRO A 131 -51.54 0.17 -1.34
CA PRO A 131 -51.39 1.42 -0.61
C PRO A 131 -51.63 1.24 0.90
N PRO A 132 -51.16 2.16 1.77
CA PRO A 132 -51.16 1.96 3.20
C PRO A 132 -52.52 2.34 3.83
N PRO A 133 -53.00 1.61 4.85
CA PRO A 133 -53.94 2.15 5.80
C PRO A 133 -53.31 2.32 7.19
N ALA A 134 -53.78 3.38 7.85
CA ALA A 134 -53.32 3.93 9.10
C ALA A 134 -53.64 3.07 10.36
N ALA A 135 -52.78 3.25 11.36
CA ALA A 135 -53.05 3.39 12.80
C ALA A 135 -53.73 2.26 13.65
N GLN A 136 -52.88 1.62 14.48
CA GLN A 136 -52.95 1.31 15.95
C GLN A 136 -54.11 0.44 16.54
N PRO A 137 -54.07 -0.10 17.80
CA PRO A 137 -53.05 -0.10 18.88
C PRO A 137 -52.79 -1.47 19.62
N ASP A 138 -51.77 -1.46 20.51
CA ASP A 138 -51.57 -2.13 21.83
C ASP A 138 -51.65 -3.65 22.09
N LYS A 139 -50.54 -4.19 22.64
CA LYS A 139 -50.36 -4.80 23.99
C LYS A 139 -49.01 -5.54 24.07
N SER A 140 -47.96 -4.98 24.66
CA SER A 140 -47.56 -4.98 26.10
C SER A 140 -46.91 -6.28 26.59
N LEU A 141 -45.65 -6.17 27.06
CA LEU A 141 -44.92 -6.93 28.10
C LEU A 141 -43.43 -6.72 27.78
N GLY A 142 -42.62 -5.93 28.47
CA GLY A 142 -42.64 -5.50 29.86
C GLY A 142 -41.33 -6.01 30.47
N ASP A 143 -40.34 -5.12 30.62
CA ASP A 143 -39.28 -5.22 31.62
C ASP A 143 -38.66 -3.82 31.79
N GLU A 144 -38.86 -3.26 32.98
CA GLU A 144 -38.28 -2.00 33.46
C GLU A 144 -36.92 -2.25 34.11
N GLU A 145 -35.93 -1.39 33.85
CA GLU A 145 -35.02 -0.81 34.87
C GLU A 145 -34.11 0.29 34.25
N PRO A 146 -33.50 1.21 35.03
CA PRO A 146 -33.96 2.59 35.12
C PRO A 146 -33.05 3.61 34.41
N GLU A 147 -33.63 4.77 34.10
CA GLU A 147 -32.93 5.96 33.63
C GLU A 147 -31.91 6.48 34.66
N LEU A 148 -30.65 6.59 34.22
CA LEU A 148 -29.71 7.58 34.75
C LEU A 148 -29.35 8.55 33.62
N LYS A 149 -29.79 9.80 33.78
CA LYS A 149 -29.36 10.95 32.98
C LYS A 149 -27.87 11.14 33.17
N ASP A 150 -27.08 11.01 32.11
CA ASP A 150 -25.76 11.62 32.05
C ASP A 150 -25.50 12.29 30.70
N GLN A 151 -25.15 13.57 30.77
CA GLN A 151 -24.83 14.43 29.65
C GLN A 151 -23.41 14.11 29.18
N GLY A 152 -23.24 13.09 28.35
CA GLY A 152 -21.95 12.72 27.77
C GLY A 152 -21.84 13.13 26.31
N LYS A 153 -21.04 14.16 26.00
CA LYS A 153 -20.53 14.41 24.64
C LYS A 153 -19.93 13.10 24.12
N LYS A 154 -20.55 12.47 23.12
CA LYS A 154 -19.96 11.34 22.39
C LYS A 154 -18.76 11.86 21.60
N THR A 155 -17.58 11.83 22.21
CA THR A 155 -16.32 11.85 21.47
C THR A 155 -16.34 10.64 20.55
N LYS A 156 -16.48 10.89 19.25
CA LYS A 156 -16.32 9.84 18.23
C LYS A 156 -14.93 9.23 18.43
N SER A 157 -14.89 7.91 18.64
CA SER A 157 -13.64 7.17 18.71
C SER A 157 -12.78 7.47 17.47
N PRO A 158 -11.46 7.70 17.59
CA PRO A 158 -10.57 8.05 16.47
C PRO A 158 -10.48 6.98 15.37
N TRP A 159 -11.13 5.82 15.55
CA TRP A 159 -11.24 4.75 14.55
C TRP A 159 -12.63 4.60 13.93
N ALA A 160 -13.57 5.50 14.20
CA ALA A 160 -14.85 5.55 13.47
C ALA A 160 -14.60 6.00 12.02
N ARG A 161 -14.30 5.04 11.14
CA ARG A 161 -14.27 5.27 9.69
C ARG A 161 -15.71 5.26 9.18
N ASN A 162 -16.10 6.31 8.46
CA ASN A 162 -17.34 6.29 7.69
C ASN A 162 -17.22 5.18 6.65
N THR A 163 -18.14 4.22 6.70
CA THR A 163 -18.23 3.12 5.74
C THR A 163 -18.79 3.71 4.45
N GLY A 164 -17.91 4.17 3.57
CA GLY A 164 -18.28 4.58 2.21
C GLY A 164 -17.07 5.09 1.43
N GLY A 165 -16.84 4.54 0.24
CA GLY A 165 -15.79 5.02 -0.67
C GLY A 165 -16.17 6.35 -1.34
N PRO A 166 -15.22 7.18 -1.78
CA PRO A 166 -15.50 8.47 -2.46
C PRO A 166 -16.36 8.37 -3.74
N SER A 167 -16.59 7.15 -4.23
CA SER A 167 -17.37 6.85 -5.43
C SER A 167 -18.82 6.42 -5.15
N GLU A 168 -19.21 6.19 -3.88
CA GLU A 168 -20.58 5.75 -3.55
C GLU A 168 -21.62 6.86 -3.73
N GLU A 169 -21.19 8.12 -3.67
CA GLU A 169 -22.06 9.29 -3.88
C GLU A 169 -22.21 9.68 -5.36
N TRP A 170 -21.46 9.03 -6.27
CA TRP A 170 -21.50 9.37 -7.69
C TRP A 170 -22.60 8.58 -8.41
N GLN A 171 -23.61 9.29 -8.94
CA GLN A 171 -24.60 8.74 -9.87
C GLN A 171 -24.52 9.49 -11.21
N PRO A 172 -24.61 8.79 -12.37
CA PRO A 172 -24.55 9.43 -13.68
C PRO A 172 -25.85 10.20 -13.99
N GLU A 173 -25.72 11.39 -14.59
CA GLU A 173 -26.85 12.13 -15.13
C GLU A 173 -27.46 11.42 -16.35
N SER A 174 -28.79 11.50 -16.49
CA SER A 174 -29.51 10.91 -17.63
C SER A 174 -29.31 11.74 -18.91
N TRP A 175 -28.91 11.07 -20.00
CA TRP A 175 -28.64 11.68 -21.29
C TRP A 175 -29.90 12.33 -21.91
N LYS A 176 -29.81 13.62 -22.27
CA LYS A 176 -30.88 14.37 -22.96
C LYS A 176 -30.50 14.64 -24.42
N PRO A 177 -31.15 14.01 -25.42
CA PRO A 177 -30.87 14.30 -26.82
C PRO A 177 -31.38 15.69 -27.22
N ALA A 178 -30.57 16.47 -27.94
CA ALA A 178 -30.98 17.76 -28.49
C ALA A 178 -31.99 17.56 -29.63
N SER A 179 -33.13 18.24 -29.57
CA SER A 179 -34.12 18.25 -30.65
C SER A 179 -33.58 19.04 -31.85
N LYS A 180 -33.56 18.40 -33.03
CA LYS A 180 -33.20 19.05 -34.29
C LYS A 180 -34.26 20.11 -34.63
N GLY A 181 -33.87 21.38 -34.62
CA GLY A 181 -34.68 22.49 -35.11
C GLY A 181 -35.00 22.34 -36.60
N ARG A 182 -36.22 22.72 -36.97
CA ARG A 182 -36.76 22.69 -38.34
C ARG A 182 -36.44 23.99 -39.07
#